data_AF-A0A351GES9-F1
#
_entry.id   AF-A0A351GES9-F1
#
_cell.length_a   1.000
_cell.length_b   1.000
_cell.length_c   1.000
_cell.angle_alpha   90.00
_cell.angle_beta   90.00
_cell.angle_gamma   90.00
#
_symmetry.space_group_name_H-M   'P 1'
#
loop_
_entity.id
_entity.type
_entity.pdbx_description
1 polymer ?
#
loop_
_entity_poly.entity_id
_entity_poly.type
_entity_poly.pdbx_seq_one_letter_code
_entity_poly.pdbx_strand_id
1 'polypeptide(L)'
;MKKTVLTVLLSAPFLLLAQSGIKELKMPNFENNVATLESYKAIDVAVPVGQGTVLAAPGKNKKDQNFSAIDLGKTFYDLQTNASSGRRIILHEDGTISAVWTGSPDAGTGYPGRGTGYNYNDGTDWYASRSERIEEAGDDFRSGWPSIMLLDDGTELVMAH
;
A
#
# COMPACT_ATOMS: atom_id res chain seq x y z
N MET A 1 2.73 -24.43 54.26
CA MET A 1 2.29 -25.14 53.04
C MET A 1 1.02 -24.54 52.41
N LYS A 2 -0.04 -24.23 53.17
CA LYS A 2 -1.32 -23.73 52.59
C LYS A 2 -1.24 -22.35 51.91
N LYS A 3 -0.44 -21.41 52.42
CA LYS A 3 -0.37 -20.03 51.89
C LYS A 3 0.36 -19.96 50.53
N THR A 4 1.46 -20.70 50.40
CA THR A 4 2.27 -20.73 49.17
C THR A 4 1.50 -21.30 47.98
N VAL A 5 0.75 -22.38 48.19
CA VAL A 5 -0.07 -23.01 47.15
C VAL A 5 -1.21 -22.08 46.71
N LEU A 6 -1.84 -21.38 47.65
CA LEU A 6 -2.91 -20.43 47.35
C LEU A 6 -2.41 -19.21 46.55
N THR A 7 -1.21 -18.72 46.84
CA THR A 7 -0.61 -17.60 46.09
C THR A 7 -0.26 -17.98 44.65
N VAL A 8 0.20 -19.21 44.41
CA VAL A 8 0.47 -19.73 43.06
C VAL A 8 -0.83 -19.91 42.27
N LEU A 9 -1.88 -20.46 42.90
CA LEU A 9 -3.19 -20.63 42.25
C LEU A 9 -3.87 -19.31 41.89
N LEU A 10 -3.75 -18.27 42.72
CA LEU A 10 -4.32 -16.95 42.43
C LEU A 10 -3.57 -16.18 41.33
N SER A 11 -2.29 -16.46 41.10
CA SER A 11 -1.45 -15.73 40.14
C SER A 11 -1.37 -16.37 38.74
N ALA A 12 -1.66 -17.67 38.63
CA ALA A 12 -1.69 -18.40 37.36
C ALA A 12 -2.56 -17.77 36.24
N PRO A 13 -3.80 -17.28 36.48
CA PRO A 13 -4.61 -16.70 35.42
C PRO A 13 -4.05 -15.37 34.89
N PHE A 14 -3.33 -14.60 35.71
CA PHE A 14 -2.70 -13.34 35.26
C PHE A 14 -1.49 -13.60 34.35
N LEU A 15 -0.78 -14.71 34.53
CA LEU A 15 0.31 -15.12 33.65
C LEU A 15 -0.20 -15.70 32.33
N LEU A 16 -1.33 -16.42 32.36
CA LEU A 16 -1.94 -17.00 31.15
C LEU A 16 -2.67 -15.96 30.29
N LEU A 17 -3.07 -14.83 30.88
CA LEU A 17 -3.67 -13.69 30.19
C LEU A 17 -2.67 -12.54 29.94
N ALA A 18 -1.39 -12.73 30.28
CA ALA A 18 -0.35 -11.77 29.94
C ALA A 18 -0.23 -11.73 28.42
N GLN A 19 -0.80 -10.68 27.83
CA GLN A 19 -0.74 -10.38 26.41
C GLN A 19 0.71 -10.52 25.96
N SER A 20 0.97 -11.38 24.97
CA SER A 20 2.30 -11.50 24.38
C SER A 20 2.74 -10.09 23.98
N GLY A 21 3.96 -9.70 24.40
CA GLY A 21 4.47 -8.36 24.14
C GLY A 21 4.31 -7.96 22.68
N ILE A 22 4.21 -6.65 22.43
CA ILE A 22 4.12 -6.09 21.07
C ILE A 22 5.22 -6.74 20.22
N LYS A 23 4.81 -7.53 19.21
CA LYS A 23 5.75 -8.01 18.20
C LYS A 23 6.16 -6.80 17.37
N GLU A 24 7.28 -6.19 17.73
CA GLU A 24 7.92 -5.19 16.89
C GLU A 24 8.36 -5.86 15.59
N LEU A 25 7.65 -5.56 14.50
CA LEU A 25 8.11 -5.89 13.16
C LEU A 25 9.26 -4.96 12.83
N LYS A 26 10.50 -5.43 13.04
CA LYS A 26 11.70 -4.73 12.59
C LYS A 26 11.72 -4.79 11.06
N MET A 27 11.17 -3.76 10.43
CA MET A 27 11.27 -3.61 8.98
C MET A 27 12.74 -3.33 8.62
N PRO A 28 13.39 -4.16 7.78
CA PRO A 28 14.68 -3.81 7.21
C PRO A 28 14.53 -2.47 6.48
N ASN A 29 15.49 -1.55 6.63
CA ASN A 29 15.54 -0.22 5.99
C ASN A 29 14.61 0.89 6.50
N PHE A 30 14.06 0.81 7.73
CA PHE A 30 13.31 1.95 8.30
C PHE A 30 14.15 3.25 8.31
N GLU A 31 15.40 3.20 8.77
CA GLU A 31 16.27 4.38 8.85
C GLU A 31 16.79 4.88 7.49
N ASN A 32 16.85 4.01 6.48
CA ASN A 32 17.33 4.38 5.14
C ASN A 32 16.30 5.20 4.33
N ASN A 33 15.04 5.29 4.79
CA ASN A 33 13.98 6.06 4.14
C ASN A 33 13.44 7.21 5.01
N VAL A 34 14.12 7.55 6.12
CA VAL A 34 13.77 8.75 6.88
C VAL A 34 14.29 9.96 6.12
N ALA A 35 13.40 10.63 5.39
CA ALA A 35 13.68 11.91 4.76
C ALA A 35 14.15 12.91 5.83
N THR A 36 15.40 13.35 5.76
CA THR A 36 15.94 14.40 6.63
C THR A 36 15.22 15.72 6.34
N LEU A 37 14.92 16.52 7.37
CA LEU A 37 14.21 17.82 7.20
C LEU A 37 14.82 18.73 6.11
N GLU A 38 16.13 18.62 5.85
CA GLU A 38 16.80 19.38 4.79
C GLU A 38 16.34 19.04 3.36
N SER A 39 15.73 17.87 3.14
CA SER A 39 15.23 17.46 1.82
C SER A 39 13.87 18.09 1.47
N TYR A 40 13.19 18.72 2.44
CA TYR A 40 11.90 19.37 2.24
C TYR A 40 12.09 20.89 2.01
N LYS A 41 12.54 21.27 0.82
CA LYS A 41 12.41 22.67 0.37
C LYS A 41 11.12 22.81 -0.41
N ALA A 42 10.10 23.40 0.21
CA ALA A 42 8.92 23.88 -0.50
C ALA A 42 9.37 24.90 -1.55
N ILE A 43 8.97 24.69 -2.80
CA ILE A 43 9.19 25.67 -3.87
C ILE A 43 8.01 26.64 -3.80
N ASP A 44 8.13 27.67 -2.96
CA ASP A 44 7.19 28.80 -2.95
C ASP A 44 7.54 29.76 -4.09
N VAL A 45 7.24 29.35 -5.33
CA VAL A 45 7.26 30.27 -6.46
C VAL A 45 5.81 30.54 -6.85
N ALA A 46 5.22 31.56 -6.22
CA ALA A 46 3.99 32.16 -6.72
C ALA A 46 4.30 32.85 -8.04
N VAL A 47 3.92 32.23 -9.16
CA VAL A 47 4.01 32.87 -10.49
C VAL A 47 2.88 33.90 -10.58
N PRO A 48 3.16 35.19 -10.77
CA PRO A 48 2.11 36.19 -10.95
C PRO A 48 1.37 35.93 -12.27
N VAL A 49 0.04 36.07 -12.23
CA VAL A 49 -0.82 35.92 -13.41
C VAL A 49 -0.55 37.09 -14.36
N GLY A 50 0.17 36.82 -15.45
CA GLY A 50 0.48 37.82 -16.46
C GLY A 50 1.38 37.29 -17.57
N GLN A 51 0.75 36.83 -18.65
CA GLN A 51 1.22 36.73 -20.04
C GLN A 51 2.75 36.89 -20.27
N GLY A 52 3.53 35.87 -19.88
CA GLY A 52 4.92 35.71 -20.28
C GLY A 52 5.00 34.81 -21.51
N THR A 53 5.85 35.17 -22.47
CA THR A 53 6.20 34.30 -23.60
C THR A 53 6.66 32.93 -23.07
N VAL A 54 6.11 31.86 -23.65
CA VAL A 54 6.44 30.48 -23.26
C VAL A 54 7.87 30.17 -23.73
N LEU A 55 8.87 30.55 -22.93
CA LEU A 55 10.19 29.96 -23.07
C LEU A 55 10.01 28.47 -22.73
N ALA A 56 10.32 27.59 -23.68
CA ALA A 56 10.32 26.16 -23.45
C ALA A 56 11.10 25.89 -22.17
N ALA A 57 10.39 25.38 -21.15
CA ALA A 57 11.02 25.12 -19.87
C ALA A 57 12.23 24.21 -20.13
N PRO A 58 13.43 24.53 -19.61
CA PRO A 58 14.56 23.62 -19.69
C PRO A 58 14.08 22.27 -19.15
N GLY A 59 14.42 21.19 -19.87
CA GLY A 59 13.99 19.84 -19.53
C GLY A 59 14.12 19.64 -18.03
N LYS A 60 12.99 19.47 -17.34
CA LYS A 60 13.00 19.25 -15.90
C LYS A 60 13.69 17.93 -15.68
N ASN A 61 14.97 17.97 -15.29
CA ASN A 61 15.63 16.80 -14.76
C ASN A 61 14.81 16.37 -13.55
N LYS A 62 14.20 15.19 -13.62
CA LYS A 62 13.52 14.62 -12.45
C LYS A 62 14.59 14.59 -11.35
N LYS A 63 14.34 15.31 -10.24
CA LYS A 63 15.19 15.20 -9.06
C LYS A 63 15.31 13.71 -8.73
N ASP A 64 16.52 13.26 -8.41
CA ASP A 64 16.74 11.90 -7.95
C ASP A 64 15.76 11.63 -6.80
N GLN A 65 14.94 10.60 -6.99
CA GLN A 65 14.02 10.15 -5.96
C GLN A 65 14.88 9.47 -4.89
N ASN A 66 15.02 10.10 -3.72
CA ASN A 66 15.75 9.55 -2.57
C ASN A 66 14.95 8.43 -1.87
N PHE A 67 14.27 7.58 -2.63
CA PHE A 67 13.59 6.40 -2.14
C PHE A 67 13.78 5.26 -3.13
N SER A 68 14.01 4.06 -2.60
CA SER A 68 13.91 2.86 -3.40
C SER A 68 12.43 2.54 -3.61
N ALA A 69 12.01 2.36 -4.85
CA ALA A 69 10.65 1.96 -5.19
C ALA A 69 10.65 0.55 -5.77
N ILE A 70 9.58 -0.18 -5.51
CA ILE A 70 9.28 -1.44 -6.18
C ILE A 70 8.06 -1.20 -7.07
N ASP A 71 8.15 -1.61 -8.33
CA ASP A 71 7.02 -1.52 -9.26
C ASP A 71 6.04 -2.68 -8.96
N LEU A 72 4.90 -2.34 -8.39
CA LEU A 72 3.81 -3.29 -8.13
C LEU A 72 2.95 -3.48 -9.39
N GLY A 73 2.88 -2.45 -10.24
CA GLY A 73 2.07 -2.42 -11.43
C GLY A 73 1.75 -1.01 -11.91
N LYS A 74 1.08 -0.95 -13.05
CA LYS A 74 0.82 0.29 -13.77
C LYS A 74 -0.68 0.59 -13.83
N THR A 75 -1.01 1.86 -13.97
CA THR A 75 -2.39 2.32 -14.12
C THR A 75 -2.41 3.65 -14.87
N PHE A 76 -3.40 3.84 -15.73
CA PHE A 76 -3.73 5.15 -16.29
C PHE A 76 -4.66 5.97 -15.37
N TYR A 77 -5.16 5.37 -14.30
CA TYR A 77 -6.07 6.01 -13.34
C TYR A 77 -5.32 6.46 -12.09
N ASP A 78 -5.07 7.76 -11.96
CA ASP A 78 -4.27 8.35 -10.88
C ASP A 78 -5.06 8.63 -9.58
N LEU A 79 -6.39 8.56 -9.63
CA LEU A 79 -7.26 8.74 -8.46
C LEU A 79 -7.31 7.47 -7.59
N GLN A 80 -6.25 7.24 -6.83
CA GLN A 80 -6.09 6.04 -5.97
C GLN A 80 -6.96 6.06 -4.71
N THR A 81 -7.36 7.24 -4.23
CA THR A 81 -8.25 7.43 -3.07
C THR A 81 -9.37 8.41 -3.44
N ASN A 82 -10.60 8.13 -2.99
CA ASN A 82 -11.74 9.02 -3.16
C ASN A 82 -12.36 9.25 -1.79
N ALA A 83 -11.83 10.25 -1.08
CA ALA A 83 -12.15 10.59 0.31
C ALA A 83 -11.80 9.53 1.38
N SER A 84 -11.39 8.31 1.02
CA SER A 84 -10.89 7.31 1.97
C SER A 84 -9.85 6.37 1.35
N SER A 85 -8.95 5.85 2.18
CA SER A 85 -8.00 4.78 1.85
C SER A 85 -8.33 3.50 2.62
N GLY A 86 -8.61 2.43 1.89
CA GLY A 86 -8.71 1.08 2.43
C GLY A 86 -7.35 0.40 2.61
N ARG A 87 -7.33 -0.80 3.20
CA ARG A 87 -6.14 -1.64 3.29
C ARG A 87 -5.74 -2.10 1.88
N ARG A 88 -4.53 -1.74 1.45
CA ARG A 88 -4.01 -2.07 0.10
C ARG A 88 -2.93 -3.13 0.07
N ILE A 89 -2.30 -3.40 1.21
CA ILE A 89 -1.18 -4.32 1.31
C ILE A 89 -1.41 -5.23 2.51
N ILE A 90 -1.14 -6.52 2.35
CA ILE A 90 -1.06 -7.50 3.43
C ILE A 90 0.34 -8.10 3.41
N LEU A 91 0.98 -8.12 4.58
CA LEU A 91 2.14 -8.96 4.85
C LEU A 91 1.62 -10.23 5.52
N HIS A 92 1.87 -11.38 4.91
CA HIS A 92 1.45 -12.68 5.42
C HIS A 92 2.42 -13.22 6.47
N GLU A 93 1.99 -14.23 7.23
CA GLU A 93 2.80 -14.80 8.32
C GLU A 93 4.09 -15.46 7.84
N ASP A 94 4.11 -15.95 6.60
CA ASP A 94 5.26 -16.58 5.94
C ASP A 94 6.22 -15.57 5.29
N GLY A 95 5.92 -14.27 5.36
CA GLY A 95 6.71 -13.19 4.78
C GLY A 95 6.36 -12.83 3.33
N THR A 96 5.40 -13.53 2.73
CA THR A 96 4.85 -13.17 1.41
C THR A 96 3.99 -11.90 1.49
N ILE A 97 3.76 -11.21 0.37
CA ILE A 97 3.07 -9.91 0.35
C ILE A 97 2.04 -9.87 -0.77
N SER A 98 0.84 -9.37 -0.46
CA SER A 98 -0.20 -9.10 -1.47
C SER A 98 -0.53 -7.62 -1.51
N ALA A 99 -0.65 -7.08 -2.72
CA ALA A 99 -0.92 -5.68 -2.94
C ALA A 99 -2.04 -5.45 -3.97
N VAL A 100 -2.89 -4.46 -3.71
CA VAL A 100 -3.97 -4.04 -4.60
C VAL A 100 -3.98 -2.52 -4.82
N TRP A 101 -4.36 -2.09 -6.02
CA TRP A 101 -4.49 -0.67 -6.38
C TRP A 101 -5.67 -0.45 -7.32
N THR A 102 -6.08 0.81 -7.51
CA THR A 102 -7.05 1.14 -8.55
C THR A 102 -6.34 1.13 -9.91
N GLY A 103 -6.57 0.08 -10.69
CA GLY A 103 -5.96 -0.14 -11.99
C GLY A 103 -6.83 0.37 -13.13
N SER A 104 -6.20 0.74 -14.24
CA SER A 104 -6.85 0.88 -15.54
C SER A 104 -5.81 0.69 -16.65
N PRO A 105 -6.07 -0.18 -17.65
CA PRO A 105 -5.11 -0.49 -18.71
C PRO A 105 -4.96 0.63 -19.74
N ASP A 106 -5.89 1.58 -19.80
CA ASP A 106 -5.90 2.70 -20.75
C ASP A 106 -6.56 3.96 -20.16
N ALA A 107 -6.35 5.10 -20.83
CA ALA A 107 -6.94 6.39 -20.46
C ALA A 107 -8.18 6.74 -21.32
N GLY A 108 -8.92 5.75 -21.80
CA GLY A 108 -10.15 5.96 -22.55
C GLY A 108 -11.17 6.77 -21.75
N THR A 109 -12.07 7.49 -22.44
CA THR A 109 -13.08 8.32 -21.79
C THR A 109 -13.86 7.51 -20.74
N GLY A 110 -13.75 7.93 -19.48
CA GLY A 110 -14.42 7.26 -18.35
C GLY A 110 -13.68 6.02 -17.79
N TYR A 111 -12.51 5.66 -18.32
CA TYR A 111 -11.70 4.51 -17.90
C TYR A 111 -12.48 3.20 -17.91
N PRO A 112 -12.89 2.71 -19.10
CA PRO A 112 -13.79 1.55 -19.22
C PRO A 112 -13.18 0.28 -18.60
N GLY A 113 -11.86 0.13 -18.68
CA GLY A 113 -11.13 -0.98 -18.04
C GLY A 113 -10.79 -0.77 -16.57
N ARG A 114 -11.31 0.26 -15.89
CA ARG A 114 -10.99 0.52 -14.47
C ARG A 114 -11.45 -0.64 -13.59
N GLY A 115 -10.58 -1.09 -12.70
CA GLY A 115 -10.84 -2.19 -11.76
C GLY A 115 -9.73 -2.35 -10.74
N THR A 116 -9.65 -3.54 -10.15
CA THR A 116 -8.62 -3.88 -9.17
C THR A 116 -7.36 -4.38 -9.88
N GLY A 117 -6.25 -3.66 -9.71
CA GLY A 117 -4.93 -4.23 -9.93
C GLY A 117 -4.51 -5.08 -8.74
N TYR A 118 -3.80 -6.17 -9.00
CA TYR A 118 -3.29 -7.09 -7.98
C TYR A 118 -1.88 -7.54 -8.31
N ASN A 119 -1.02 -7.64 -7.30
CA ASN A 119 0.29 -8.29 -7.40
C ASN A 119 0.64 -9.01 -6.10
N TYR A 120 1.47 -10.04 -6.21
CA TYR A 120 1.89 -10.92 -5.13
C TYR A 120 3.42 -11.05 -5.13
N ASN A 121 4.00 -11.05 -3.94
CA ASN A 121 5.40 -11.34 -3.69
C ASN A 121 5.50 -12.69 -2.96
N ASP A 122 6.26 -13.62 -3.52
CA ASP A 122 6.42 -14.99 -2.99
C ASP A 122 7.49 -15.10 -1.88
N GLY A 123 7.88 -13.97 -1.28
CA GLY A 123 8.96 -13.87 -0.30
C GLY A 123 10.33 -13.67 -0.94
N THR A 124 10.45 -13.83 -2.26
CA THR A 124 11.68 -13.58 -3.03
C THR A 124 11.46 -12.48 -4.05
N ASP A 125 10.50 -12.67 -4.95
CA ASP A 125 10.24 -11.78 -6.09
C ASP A 125 8.76 -11.41 -6.20
N TRP A 126 8.50 -10.26 -6.82
CA TRP A 126 7.14 -9.90 -7.23
C TRP A 126 6.78 -10.63 -8.51
N TYR A 127 5.52 -11.09 -8.59
CA TYR A 127 5.01 -11.67 -9.83
C TYR A 127 5.04 -10.63 -10.96
N ALA A 128 5.11 -11.16 -12.20
CA ALA A 128 5.04 -10.32 -13.38
C ALA A 128 3.78 -9.44 -13.34
N SER A 129 3.98 -8.14 -13.51
CA SER A 129 2.90 -7.16 -13.41
C SER A 129 1.74 -7.54 -14.34
N ARG A 130 0.55 -7.66 -13.75
CA ARG A 130 -0.69 -7.78 -14.51
C ARG A 130 -1.15 -6.38 -14.86
N SER A 131 -1.31 -6.12 -16.15
CA SER A 131 -1.88 -4.85 -16.65
C SER A 131 -3.41 -4.86 -16.61
N GLU A 132 -3.99 -6.04 -16.40
CA GLU A 132 -5.42 -6.30 -16.42
C GLU A 132 -5.97 -6.35 -14.99
N ARG A 133 -7.25 -6.01 -14.87
CA ARG A 133 -7.99 -6.09 -13.60
C ARG A 133 -8.29 -7.55 -13.23
N ILE A 134 -8.46 -7.85 -11.93
CA ILE A 134 -8.80 -9.21 -11.47
C ILE A 134 -10.28 -9.57 -11.62
N GLU A 135 -11.17 -8.59 -11.77
CA GLU A 135 -12.59 -8.82 -12.06
C GLU A 135 -12.78 -9.31 -13.50
N GLU A 136 -13.68 -10.27 -13.73
CA GLU A 136 -13.93 -10.81 -15.07
C GLU A 136 -14.32 -9.71 -16.09
N ALA A 137 -13.83 -9.85 -17.32
CA ALA A 137 -14.20 -9.00 -18.44
C ALA A 137 -15.51 -9.53 -19.04
N GLY A 138 -16.58 -8.72 -19.04
CA GLY A 138 -17.86 -9.15 -19.60
C GLY A 138 -18.96 -8.11 -19.51
N ASP A 139 -18.93 -7.28 -18.48
CA ASP A 139 -19.89 -6.20 -18.30
C ASP A 139 -19.17 -4.85 -18.40
N ASP A 140 -19.88 -3.80 -18.82
CA ASP A 140 -19.49 -2.37 -18.75
C ASP A 140 -19.28 -1.88 -17.29
N PHE A 141 -18.96 -2.80 -16.39
CA PHE A 141 -18.74 -2.58 -14.98
C PHE A 141 -17.31 -2.09 -14.75
N ARG A 142 -17.23 -0.91 -14.13
CA ARG A 142 -15.99 -0.30 -13.66
C ARG A 142 -15.97 -0.37 -12.15
N SER A 143 -15.01 -1.09 -11.60
CA SER A 143 -14.76 -1.08 -10.16
C SER A 143 -13.55 -0.19 -9.82
N GLY A 144 -13.18 -0.14 -8.55
CA GLY A 144 -11.97 0.52 -8.09
C GLY A 144 -11.95 0.67 -6.57
N TRP A 145 -10.94 1.41 -6.10
CA TRP A 145 -10.71 1.59 -4.67
C TRP A 145 -10.72 0.29 -3.83
N PRO A 146 -10.05 -0.79 -4.29
CA PRO A 146 -10.10 -2.08 -3.61
C PRO A 146 -9.53 -2.02 -2.20
N SER A 147 -10.10 -2.84 -1.33
CA SER A 147 -9.54 -3.22 -0.04
C SER A 147 -9.31 -4.72 -0.02
N ILE A 148 -8.11 -5.14 0.37
CA ILE A 148 -7.76 -6.55 0.49
C ILE A 148 -7.90 -7.02 1.95
N MET A 149 -8.37 -8.25 2.14
CA MET A 149 -8.45 -8.95 3.42
C MET A 149 -8.00 -10.40 3.28
N LEU A 150 -7.59 -10.99 4.39
CA LEU A 150 -7.21 -12.40 4.51
C LEU A 150 -8.29 -13.09 5.36
N LEU A 151 -8.78 -14.23 4.89
CA LEU A 151 -9.69 -15.10 5.63
C LEU A 151 -8.92 -16.07 6.52
N ASP A 152 -9.60 -16.68 7.49
CA ASP A 152 -8.98 -17.61 8.46
C ASP A 152 -8.38 -18.86 7.80
N ASP A 153 -8.83 -19.21 6.59
CA ASP A 153 -8.31 -20.33 5.80
C ASP A 153 -7.11 -19.95 4.90
N GLY A 154 -6.66 -18.70 4.96
CA GLY A 154 -5.57 -18.17 4.13
C GLY A 154 -6.01 -17.63 2.77
N THR A 155 -7.31 -17.66 2.45
CA THR A 155 -7.82 -17.10 1.20
C THR A 155 -7.78 -15.57 1.22
N GLU A 156 -7.35 -14.97 0.13
CA GLU A 156 -7.43 -13.53 -0.07
C GLU A 156 -8.76 -13.14 -0.71
N LEU A 157 -9.38 -12.10 -0.13
CA LEU A 157 -10.58 -11.50 -0.69
C LEU A 157 -10.31 -10.03 -0.96
N VAL A 158 -10.78 -9.56 -2.11
CA VAL A 158 -10.79 -8.14 -2.45
C VAL A 158 -12.23 -7.63 -2.50
N MET A 159 -12.49 -6.53 -1.82
CA MET A 159 -13.73 -5.77 -1.90
C MET A 159 -13.46 -4.42 -2.53
N ALA A 160 -14.18 -4.09 -3.60
CA ALA A 160 -13.99 -2.87 -4.38
C ALA A 160 -15.33 -2.14 -4.57
N HIS A 161 -15.25 -0.82 -4.76
CA HIS A 161 -16.40 0.05 -5.03
C HIS A 161 -16.78 -0.01 -6.52
#